data_AF-A0A7S1HUM4-F1
#
_entry.id   AF-A0A7S1HUM4-F1
#
_cell.length_a   1.000
_cell.length_b   1.000
_cell.length_c   1.000
_cell.angle_alpha   90.00
_cell.angle_beta   90.00
_cell.angle_gamma   90.00
#
_symmetry.space_group_name_H-M   'P 1'
#
loop_
_entity.id
_entity.type
_entity.pdbx_description
1 polymer ?
#
loop_
_entity_poly.entity_id
_entity_poly.type
_entity_poly.pdbx_seq_one_letter_code
_entity_poly.pdbx_strand_id
1 'polypeptide(L)'
;SIPLKEARAKGMDIQWDKVPPVRAPTFLGTRAILDYPLEKLVPKIDWSPFFALWQIRGKYPNRGYPKLFNDPVVGDHAKQLFHDAQVMLKDIVAHKKFRARGVMGFYPVNASGDDIQVYRDETRSEVVATFHGLRQQSLREGLEDGPFLCVSDFIAPKGLPDYLGLMAVSCGFGCDELCQEFDKDDDD
;
A
#
# COMPACT_ATOMS: atom_id res chain seq x y z
N SER A 1 -4.90 4.54 -28.83
CA SER A 1 -5.45 5.28 -27.68
C SER A 1 -6.59 6.17 -28.17
N ILE A 2 -7.50 6.58 -27.28
CA ILE A 2 -8.61 7.48 -27.62
C ILE A 2 -8.38 8.90 -27.09
N PRO A 3 -9.02 9.92 -27.68
CA PRO A 3 -8.97 11.30 -27.17
C PRO A 3 -9.44 11.40 -25.72
N LEU A 4 -8.79 12.25 -24.91
CA LEU A 4 -9.10 12.40 -23.48
C LEU A 4 -10.57 12.74 -23.22
N LYS A 5 -11.17 13.59 -24.08
CA LYS A 5 -12.59 13.93 -23.98
C LYS A 5 -13.50 12.70 -24.13
N GLU A 6 -13.15 11.79 -25.02
CA GLU A 6 -13.90 10.54 -25.21
C GLU A 6 -13.70 9.60 -24.02
N ALA A 7 -12.45 9.47 -23.52
CA ALA A 7 -12.16 8.67 -22.33
C ALA A 7 -12.95 9.16 -21.11
N ARG A 8 -13.03 10.48 -20.91
CA ARG A 8 -13.83 11.09 -19.82
C ARG A 8 -15.32 10.78 -19.93
N ALA A 9 -15.87 10.79 -21.14
CA ALA A 9 -17.27 10.46 -21.38
C ALA A 9 -17.59 8.98 -21.09
N LYS A 10 -16.58 8.11 -21.15
CA LYS A 10 -16.66 6.68 -20.85
C LYS A 10 -15.99 6.34 -19.51
N GLY A 11 -15.97 7.27 -18.55
CA GLY A 11 -15.46 7.00 -17.20
C GLY A 11 -16.31 5.99 -16.43
N MET A 12 -15.85 5.56 -15.25
CA MET A 12 -16.68 4.72 -14.39
C MET A 12 -17.91 5.52 -13.91
N ASP A 13 -19.11 5.04 -14.24
CA ASP A 13 -20.37 5.64 -13.81
C ASP A 13 -20.89 4.97 -12.54
N ILE A 14 -20.59 5.59 -11.39
CA ILE A 14 -21.13 5.17 -10.10
C ILE A 14 -22.47 5.87 -9.89
N GLN A 15 -23.53 5.06 -9.73
CA GLN A 15 -24.88 5.53 -9.41
C GLN A 15 -24.94 5.94 -7.92
N TRP A 16 -24.37 7.10 -7.60
CA TRP A 16 -24.16 7.59 -6.23
C TRP A 16 -25.44 7.71 -5.40
N ASP A 17 -26.60 7.85 -6.04
CA ASP A 17 -27.93 7.85 -5.42
C ASP A 17 -28.35 6.47 -4.89
N LYS A 18 -27.79 5.39 -5.45
CA LYS A 18 -28.05 3.99 -5.07
C LYS A 18 -26.98 3.42 -4.13
N VAL A 19 -25.88 4.14 -3.93
CA VAL A 19 -24.82 3.75 -3.00
C VAL A 19 -25.21 4.23 -1.59
N PRO A 20 -25.06 3.39 -0.55
CA PRO A 20 -25.25 3.85 0.82
C PRO A 20 -24.39 5.08 1.14
N PRO A 21 -24.86 6.00 1.99
CA PRO A 21 -24.07 7.17 2.37
C PRO A 21 -22.68 6.78 2.87
N VAL A 22 -21.66 7.50 2.42
CA VAL A 22 -20.28 7.26 2.85
C VAL A 22 -20.19 7.44 4.37
N ARG A 23 -19.62 6.45 5.05
CA ARG A 23 -19.41 6.51 6.50
C ARG A 23 -18.26 7.47 6.79
N ALA A 24 -18.55 8.50 7.59
CA ALA A 24 -17.53 9.41 8.09
C ALA A 24 -16.44 8.65 8.89
N PRO A 25 -15.16 8.94 8.66
CA PRO A 25 -14.07 8.45 9.49
C PRO A 25 -14.26 8.83 10.98
N THR A 26 -13.65 8.07 11.89
CA THR A 26 -13.74 8.34 13.33
C THR A 26 -12.99 9.62 13.75
N PHE A 27 -12.19 10.20 12.86
CA PHE A 27 -11.51 11.49 13.02
C PHE A 27 -11.15 12.05 11.66
N LEU A 28 -10.98 13.37 11.59
CA LEU A 28 -10.41 14.06 10.44
C LEU A 28 -9.06 14.67 10.79
N GLY A 29 -8.26 14.94 9.76
CA GLY A 29 -6.88 15.40 9.92
C GLY A 29 -5.91 14.24 10.14
N THR A 30 -4.75 14.56 10.69
CA THR A 30 -3.60 13.64 10.76
C THR A 30 -3.42 13.04 12.15
N ARG A 31 -3.05 11.76 12.22
CA ARG A 31 -2.56 11.09 13.43
C ARG A 31 -1.23 10.41 13.14
N ALA A 32 -0.24 10.70 13.97
CA ALA A 32 1.07 10.06 13.91
C ALA A 32 1.18 8.94 14.96
N ILE A 33 1.89 7.89 14.58
CA ILE A 33 2.29 6.77 15.41
C ILE A 33 3.82 6.76 15.39
N LEU A 34 4.45 7.12 16.50
CA LEU A 34 5.90 7.31 16.57
C LEU A 34 6.67 6.08 17.06
N ASP A 35 5.97 5.12 17.64
CA ASP A 35 6.54 3.88 18.15
C ASP A 35 5.48 2.76 18.06
N TYR A 36 5.48 2.04 16.94
CA TYR A 36 4.58 0.91 16.72
C TYR A 36 5.27 -0.42 17.09
N PRO A 37 4.60 -1.31 17.85
CA PRO A 37 5.19 -2.58 18.28
C PRO A 37 5.54 -3.49 17.09
N LEU A 38 6.82 -3.79 16.93
CA LEU A 38 7.34 -4.64 15.86
C LEU A 38 6.80 -6.08 15.96
N GLU A 39 6.55 -6.58 17.16
CA GLU A 39 5.98 -7.90 17.40
C GLU A 39 4.59 -8.08 16.77
N LYS A 40 3.86 -6.97 16.53
CA LYS A 40 2.58 -7.02 15.79
C LYS A 40 2.76 -7.02 14.27
N LEU A 41 3.93 -6.62 13.78
CA LEU A 41 4.25 -6.57 12.35
C LEU A 41 4.84 -7.90 11.85
N VAL A 42 5.64 -8.59 12.68
CA VAL A 42 6.28 -9.87 12.29
C VAL A 42 5.28 -10.89 11.71
N PRO A 43 4.08 -11.12 12.29
CA PRO A 43 3.11 -12.06 11.72
C PRO A 43 2.44 -11.59 10.43
N LYS A 44 2.69 -10.34 9.99
CA LYS A 44 2.12 -9.74 8.78
C LYS A 44 3.11 -9.72 7.60
N ILE A 45 4.33 -10.19 7.81
CA ILE A 45 5.34 -10.27 6.75
C ILE A 45 4.90 -11.30 5.70
N ASP A 46 4.81 -10.86 4.45
CA ASP A 46 4.85 -11.77 3.31
C ASP A 46 6.32 -12.11 3.02
N TRP A 47 6.66 -13.38 3.18
CA TRP A 47 8.02 -13.88 2.99
C TRP A 47 8.36 -14.15 1.52
N SER A 48 7.39 -14.07 0.61
CA SER A 48 7.60 -14.36 -0.81
C SER A 48 8.65 -13.44 -1.45
N PRO A 49 8.65 -12.10 -1.24
CA PRO A 49 9.70 -11.21 -1.74
C PRO A 49 11.07 -11.49 -1.11
N PHE A 50 11.10 -11.87 0.17
CA PHE A 50 12.35 -12.21 0.87
C PHE A 50 13.06 -13.40 0.20
N PHE A 51 12.37 -14.51 -0.02
CA PHE A 51 12.97 -15.65 -0.74
C PHE A 51 13.32 -15.33 -2.19
N ALA A 52 12.54 -14.46 -2.84
CA ALA A 52 12.84 -14.01 -4.20
C ALA A 52 14.15 -13.21 -4.28
N LEU A 53 14.46 -12.38 -3.27
CA LEU A 53 15.70 -11.62 -3.16
C LEU A 53 16.91 -12.55 -3.02
N TRP A 54 16.80 -13.58 -2.20
CA TRP A 54 17.80 -14.63 -2.02
C TRP A 54 17.88 -15.64 -3.17
N GLN A 55 17.14 -15.39 -4.27
CA GLN A 55 17.05 -16.25 -5.45
C GLN A 55 16.61 -17.70 -5.15
N ILE A 56 15.99 -17.93 -3.99
CA ILE A 56 15.45 -19.24 -3.62
C ILE A 56 14.07 -19.38 -4.28
N ARG A 57 14.01 -20.14 -5.37
CA ARG A 57 12.78 -20.41 -6.10
C ARG A 57 12.60 -21.92 -6.26
N GLY A 58 11.53 -22.46 -5.69
CA GLY A 58 11.15 -23.85 -5.90
C GLY A 58 10.68 -24.11 -7.34
N LYS A 59 10.67 -25.37 -7.76
CA LYS A 59 10.05 -25.78 -9.02
C LYS A 59 8.54 -25.89 -8.84
N TYR A 60 7.77 -25.74 -9.92
CA TYR A 60 6.33 -25.99 -9.86
C TYR A 60 6.08 -27.45 -9.40
N PRO A 61 5.21 -27.69 -8.41
CA PRO A 61 4.21 -26.80 -7.79
C PRO A 61 4.65 -26.01 -6.53
N ASN A 62 5.92 -26.12 -6.11
CA ASN A 62 6.47 -25.56 -4.86
C ASN A 62 7.15 -24.18 -5.02
N ARG A 63 6.75 -23.38 -6.02
CA ARG A 63 7.49 -22.17 -6.43
C ARG A 63 7.53 -21.04 -5.41
N GLY A 64 6.51 -20.92 -4.55
CA GLY A 64 6.33 -19.80 -3.62
C GLY A 64 6.20 -20.22 -2.16
N TYR A 65 6.36 -19.27 -1.26
CA TYR A 65 6.15 -19.48 0.17
C TYR A 65 4.67 -19.78 0.43
N PRO A 66 4.33 -20.71 1.35
CA PRO A 66 5.23 -21.57 2.15
C PRO A 66 5.58 -22.91 1.46
N LYS A 67 5.02 -23.20 0.29
CA LYS A 67 5.20 -24.50 -0.40
C LYS A 67 6.66 -24.79 -0.76
N LEU A 68 7.48 -23.76 -0.94
CA LEU A 68 8.89 -23.87 -1.29
C LEU A 68 9.71 -24.65 -0.25
N PHE A 69 9.27 -24.74 1.01
CA PHE A 69 9.90 -25.57 2.04
C PHE A 69 9.82 -27.08 1.76
N ASN A 70 8.89 -27.49 0.90
CA ASN A 70 8.74 -28.89 0.48
C ASN A 70 9.41 -29.16 -0.86
N ASP A 71 10.15 -28.19 -1.42
CA ASP A 71 10.92 -28.41 -2.64
C ASP A 71 12.13 -29.32 -2.34
N PRO A 72 12.34 -30.40 -3.11
CA PRO A 72 13.41 -31.36 -2.83
C PRO A 72 14.81 -30.82 -3.11
N VAL A 73 14.93 -29.69 -3.83
CA VAL A 73 16.23 -29.10 -4.19
C VAL A 73 16.56 -27.92 -3.29
N VAL A 74 15.59 -27.02 -3.07
CA VAL A 74 15.83 -25.75 -2.35
C VAL A 74 15.15 -25.67 -0.98
N GLY A 75 14.33 -26.66 -0.62
CA GLY A 75 13.50 -26.61 0.58
C GLY A 75 14.29 -26.57 1.89
N ASP A 76 15.40 -27.30 1.99
CA ASP A 76 16.21 -27.30 3.21
C ASP A 76 16.99 -26.01 3.38
N HIS A 77 17.60 -25.47 2.31
CA HIS A 77 18.20 -24.13 2.33
C HIS A 77 17.17 -23.05 2.67
N ALA A 78 15.95 -23.17 2.16
CA ALA A 78 14.88 -22.24 2.49
C ALA A 78 14.46 -22.27 3.95
N LYS A 79 14.37 -23.47 4.55
CA LYS A 79 14.08 -23.63 5.99
C LYS A 79 15.19 -23.02 6.84
N GLN A 80 16.45 -23.24 6.45
CA GLN A 80 17.59 -22.67 7.15
C GLN A 80 17.57 -21.14 7.07
N LEU A 81 17.46 -20.57 5.87
CA LEU A 81 17.37 -19.11 5.69
C LEU A 81 16.19 -18.51 6.46
N PHE A 82 15.03 -19.19 6.44
CA PHE A 82 13.88 -18.76 7.23
C PHE A 82 14.17 -18.79 8.73
N HIS A 83 14.82 -19.84 9.23
CA HIS A 83 15.20 -19.95 10.63
C HIS A 83 16.12 -18.81 11.04
N ASP A 84 17.16 -18.53 10.26
CA ASP A 84 18.15 -17.49 10.55
C ASP A 84 17.49 -16.10 10.55
N ALA A 85 16.61 -15.82 9.57
CA ALA A 85 15.82 -14.60 9.54
C ALA A 85 14.88 -14.47 10.75
N GLN A 86 14.29 -15.58 11.23
CA GLN A 86 13.45 -15.58 12.43
C GLN A 86 14.27 -15.32 13.71
N VAL A 87 15.50 -15.84 13.80
CA VAL A 87 16.41 -15.56 14.91
C VAL A 87 16.78 -14.07 14.93
N MET A 88 17.17 -13.52 13.77
CA MET A 88 17.49 -12.10 13.64
C MET A 88 16.29 -11.20 13.97
N LEU A 89 15.09 -11.53 13.47
CA LEU A 89 13.88 -10.76 13.80
C LEU A 89 13.56 -10.79 15.30
N LYS A 90 13.76 -11.93 15.97
CA LYS A 90 13.56 -12.02 17.43
C LYS A 90 14.53 -11.10 18.18
N ASP A 91 15.79 -11.06 17.76
CA ASP A 91 16.80 -10.17 18.33
C ASP A 91 16.42 -8.69 18.10
N ILE A 92 16.07 -8.31 16.86
CA ILE A 92 15.63 -6.96 16.51
C ILE A 92 14.45 -6.51 17.40
N VAL A 93 13.46 -7.38 17.59
CA VAL A 93 12.27 -7.09 18.40
C VAL A 93 12.63 -7.01 19.89
N ALA A 94 13.38 -7.97 20.41
CA ALA A 94 13.75 -8.04 21.84
C ALA A 94 14.59 -6.84 22.27
N HIS A 95 15.52 -6.43 21.43
CA HIS A 95 16.45 -5.33 21.70
C HIS A 95 15.98 -3.98 21.13
N LYS A 96 14.79 -3.94 20.49
CA LYS A 96 14.24 -2.73 19.84
C LYS A 96 15.24 -2.03 18.92
N LYS A 97 16.01 -2.84 18.17
CA LYS A 97 17.03 -2.33 17.23
C LYS A 97 16.40 -1.45 16.16
N PHE A 98 15.18 -1.80 15.74
CA PHE A 98 14.40 -1.01 14.80
C PHE A 98 13.24 -0.29 15.48
N ARG A 99 12.76 0.78 14.84
CA ARG A 99 11.52 1.47 15.21
C ARG A 99 10.58 1.57 14.03
N ALA A 100 9.32 1.23 14.26
CA ALA A 100 8.26 1.45 13.28
C ALA A 100 7.50 2.75 13.57
N ARG A 101 7.39 3.59 12.54
CA ARG A 101 6.62 4.84 12.58
C ARG A 101 5.63 4.87 11.43
N GLY A 102 4.54 5.58 11.65
CA GLY A 102 3.55 5.82 10.64
C GLY A 102 2.80 7.11 10.86
N VAL A 103 2.24 7.64 9.79
CA VAL A 103 1.30 8.73 9.82
C VAL A 103 0.11 8.33 8.95
N MET A 104 -1.09 8.61 9.43
CA MET A 104 -2.32 8.42 8.67
C MET A 104 -3.20 9.65 8.81
N GLY A 105 -4.03 9.92 7.82
CA GLY A 105 -5.00 10.99 7.89
C GLY A 105 -6.22 10.74 7.03
N PHE A 106 -7.32 11.38 7.43
CA PHE A 106 -8.58 11.35 6.69
C PHE A 106 -9.05 12.78 6.44
N TYR A 107 -9.51 13.04 5.22
CA TYR A 107 -9.89 14.38 4.80
C TYR A 107 -11.18 14.35 3.99
N PRO A 108 -12.06 15.36 4.14
CA PRO A 108 -13.21 15.53 3.26
C PRO A 108 -12.71 15.80 1.84
N VAL A 109 -13.26 15.09 0.86
CA VAL A 109 -12.88 15.23 -0.55
C VAL A 109 -14.07 15.21 -1.48
N ASN A 110 -13.92 15.78 -2.68
CA ASN A 110 -14.84 15.57 -3.78
C ASN A 110 -14.10 15.50 -5.11
N ALA A 111 -14.64 14.72 -6.05
CA ALA A 111 -14.13 14.68 -7.41
C ALA A 111 -14.41 16.00 -8.15
N SER A 112 -13.46 16.40 -8.98
CA SER A 112 -13.54 17.56 -9.87
C SER A 112 -12.91 17.18 -11.22
N GLY A 113 -13.70 16.51 -12.07
CA GLY A 113 -13.19 15.92 -13.30
C GLY A 113 -12.29 14.71 -13.00
N ASP A 114 -11.05 14.75 -13.49
CA ASP A 114 -10.07 13.69 -13.25
C ASP A 114 -9.33 13.84 -11.90
N ASP A 115 -9.57 14.93 -11.17
CA ASP A 115 -8.88 15.26 -9.93
C ASP A 115 -9.77 15.07 -8.69
N ILE A 116 -9.13 15.01 -7.53
CA ILE A 116 -9.78 14.92 -6.22
C ILE A 116 -9.40 16.17 -5.42
N GLN A 117 -10.37 17.02 -5.11
CA GLN A 117 -10.18 18.19 -4.25
C GLN A 117 -10.25 17.79 -2.79
N VAL A 118 -9.30 18.24 -1.99
CA VAL A 118 -9.21 18.02 -0.55
C VAL A 118 -9.60 19.30 0.18
N TYR A 119 -10.51 19.18 1.13
CA TYR A 119 -11.02 20.31 1.89
C TYR A 119 -10.42 20.39 3.28
N ARG A 120 -10.36 21.61 3.83
CA ARG A 120 -9.88 21.86 5.20
C ARG A 120 -10.71 21.11 6.24
N ASP A 121 -12.03 21.11 6.08
CA ASP A 121 -13.00 20.57 7.01
C ASP A 121 -14.32 20.21 6.31
N GLU A 122 -15.30 19.74 7.09
CA GLU A 122 -16.60 19.26 6.61
C GLU A 122 -17.44 20.33 5.90
N THR A 123 -17.14 21.63 6.06
CA THR A 123 -17.86 22.69 5.36
C THR A 123 -17.61 22.64 3.85
N ARG A 124 -16.50 22.04 3.42
CA ARG A 124 -16.08 21.91 2.01
C ARG A 124 -16.03 23.25 1.28
N SER A 125 -15.73 24.32 2.03
CA SER A 125 -15.67 25.70 1.54
C SER A 125 -14.29 26.09 1.00
N GLU A 126 -13.22 25.55 1.58
CA GLU A 126 -11.84 25.84 1.23
C GLU A 126 -11.11 24.57 0.78
N VAL A 127 -10.61 24.58 -0.47
CA VAL A 127 -9.74 23.52 -1.00
C VAL A 127 -8.31 23.79 -0.55
N VAL A 128 -7.71 22.82 0.15
CA VAL A 128 -6.35 22.92 0.70
C VAL A 128 -5.31 22.12 -0.09
N ALA A 129 -5.76 21.14 -0.88
CA ALA A 129 -4.90 20.34 -1.76
C ALA A 129 -5.72 19.70 -2.88
N THR A 130 -5.03 19.21 -3.91
CA THR A 130 -5.63 18.46 -5.02
C THR A 130 -4.77 17.23 -5.31
N PHE A 131 -5.38 16.05 -5.35
CA PHE A 131 -4.76 14.85 -5.91
C PHE A 131 -5.12 14.77 -7.38
N HIS A 132 -4.11 14.83 -8.24
CA HIS A 132 -4.30 14.77 -9.68
C HIS A 132 -4.40 13.33 -10.17
N GLY A 133 -5.46 13.01 -10.90
CA GLY A 133 -5.68 11.69 -11.47
C GLY A 133 -5.22 11.61 -12.93
N LEU A 134 -4.90 10.39 -13.36
CA LEU A 134 -4.69 10.07 -14.76
C LEU A 134 -5.80 9.14 -15.24
N ARG A 135 -6.39 9.48 -16.38
CA ARG A 135 -7.42 8.65 -17.00
C ARG A 135 -6.81 7.68 -17.99
N GLN A 136 -7.26 6.43 -17.97
CA GLN A 136 -6.91 5.45 -18.99
C GLN A 136 -7.31 5.97 -20.39
N GLN A 137 -6.46 5.75 -21.39
CA GLN A 137 -6.75 6.13 -22.80
C GLN A 137 -6.43 5.01 -23.80
N SER A 138 -5.88 3.89 -23.34
CA SER A 138 -5.54 2.76 -24.22
C SER A 138 -6.76 1.87 -24.42
N LEU A 139 -7.07 1.56 -25.68
CA LEU A 139 -8.00 0.49 -26.03
C LEU A 139 -7.34 -0.85 -25.69
N ARG A 140 -8.04 -1.71 -24.97
CA ARG A 140 -7.59 -3.06 -24.66
C ARG A 140 -8.55 -4.04 -25.32
N GLU A 141 -8.01 -5.00 -26.07
CA GLU A 141 -8.81 -6.06 -26.69
C GLU A 141 -9.66 -6.78 -25.64
N GLY A 142 -10.94 -6.97 -25.93
CA GLY A 142 -11.91 -7.59 -25.01
C GLY A 142 -12.42 -6.69 -23.89
N LEU A 143 -12.00 -5.43 -23.80
CA LEU A 143 -12.50 -4.42 -22.85
C LEU A 143 -12.97 -3.15 -23.58
N GLU A 144 -13.34 -3.27 -24.85
CA GLU A 144 -13.73 -2.14 -25.72
C GLU A 144 -14.98 -1.40 -25.21
N ASP A 145 -15.86 -2.12 -24.52
CA ASP A 145 -17.06 -1.58 -23.87
C ASP A 145 -16.86 -1.24 -22.38
N GLY A 146 -15.65 -1.43 -21.85
CA GLY A 146 -15.32 -1.16 -20.45
C GLY A 146 -15.07 0.33 -20.17
N PRO A 147 -15.22 0.76 -18.91
CA PRO A 147 -14.95 2.15 -18.54
C PRO A 147 -13.45 2.48 -18.59
N PHE A 148 -13.14 3.72 -18.95
CA PHE A 148 -11.80 4.29 -18.90
C PHE A 148 -11.56 4.89 -17.52
N LEU A 149 -10.96 4.10 -16.63
CA LEU A 149 -10.87 4.42 -15.21
C LEU A 149 -9.96 5.63 -14.95
N CYS A 150 -10.39 6.44 -13.99
CA CYS A 150 -9.57 7.39 -13.24
C CYS A 150 -9.78 7.16 -11.75
N VAL A 151 -8.77 7.47 -10.92
CA VAL A 151 -8.90 7.36 -9.45
C VAL A 151 -10.02 8.26 -8.89
N SER A 152 -10.27 9.41 -9.53
CA SER A 152 -11.35 10.33 -9.14
C SER A 152 -12.75 9.75 -9.34
N ASP A 153 -12.91 8.75 -10.20
CA ASP A 153 -14.23 8.15 -10.46
C ASP A 153 -14.79 7.43 -9.22
N PHE A 154 -13.92 7.06 -8.27
CA PHE A 154 -14.28 6.42 -7.00
C PHE A 154 -14.53 7.41 -5.86
N ILE A 155 -14.52 8.72 -6.15
CA ILE A 155 -14.81 9.78 -5.18
C ILE A 155 -16.08 10.50 -5.60
N ALA A 156 -17.00 10.72 -4.66
CA ALA A 156 -18.27 11.37 -4.95
C ALA A 156 -18.07 12.80 -5.48
N PRO A 157 -18.85 13.24 -6.47
CA PRO A 157 -18.82 14.62 -6.96
C PRO A 157 -19.30 15.60 -5.88
N LYS A 158 -19.01 16.89 -6.08
CA LYS A 158 -19.47 17.95 -5.17
C LYS A 158 -20.99 17.87 -4.93
N GLY A 159 -21.39 18.08 -3.67
CA GLY A 159 -22.77 17.96 -3.21
C GLY A 159 -23.05 16.67 -2.44
N LEU A 160 -22.17 15.66 -2.55
CA LEU A 160 -22.23 14.43 -1.76
C LEU A 160 -21.00 14.32 -0.84
N PRO A 161 -21.16 13.97 0.45
CA PRO A 161 -20.03 13.76 1.33
C PRO A 161 -19.20 12.53 0.93
N ASP A 162 -17.88 12.72 0.85
CA ASP A 162 -16.90 11.63 0.68
C ASP A 162 -15.57 11.98 1.37
N TYR A 163 -14.72 10.97 1.59
CA TYR A 163 -13.48 11.07 2.35
C TYR A 163 -12.35 10.27 1.70
N LEU A 164 -11.13 10.82 1.77
CA LEU A 164 -9.92 10.13 1.34
C LEU A 164 -9.02 9.87 2.54
N GLY A 165 -8.55 8.62 2.64
CA GLY A 165 -7.52 8.21 3.59
C GLY A 165 -6.14 8.21 2.95
N LEU A 166 -5.13 8.66 3.70
CA LEU A 166 -3.73 8.70 3.29
C LEU A 166 -2.89 8.10 4.40
N MET A 167 -1.82 7.39 4.05
CA MET A 167 -0.86 6.90 5.03
C MET A 167 0.56 6.84 4.48
N ALA A 168 1.54 7.03 5.35
CA ALA A 168 2.94 6.75 5.10
C ALA A 168 3.52 6.02 6.32
N VAL A 169 4.29 4.95 6.07
CA VAL A 169 4.83 4.08 7.13
C VAL A 169 6.29 3.73 6.82
N SER A 170 7.07 3.50 7.87
CA SER A 170 8.41 2.92 7.76
C SER A 170 8.75 2.13 9.02
N CYS A 171 9.35 0.97 8.83
CA CYS A 171 9.94 0.13 9.88
C CYS A 171 11.47 0.12 9.87
N GLY A 172 12.09 0.97 9.04
CA GLY A 172 13.54 0.95 8.78
C GLY A 172 14.38 1.91 9.63
N PHE A 173 13.79 2.59 10.63
CA PHE A 173 14.58 3.44 11.53
C PHE A 173 15.44 2.52 12.42
N GLY A 174 16.77 2.63 12.35
CA GLY A 174 17.70 1.70 12.98
C GLY A 174 18.30 0.65 12.03
N CYS A 175 17.80 0.55 10.79
CA CYS A 175 18.29 -0.44 9.83
C CYS A 175 19.69 -0.09 9.33
N ASP A 176 19.91 1.16 8.93
CA ASP A 176 21.20 1.60 8.40
C ASP A 176 22.30 1.47 9.45
N GLU A 177 21.98 1.77 10.72
CA GLU A 177 22.90 1.62 11.84
C GLU A 177 23.28 0.16 12.08
N LEU A 178 22.31 -0.77 12.00
CA LEU A 178 22.57 -2.19 12.16
C LEU A 178 23.38 -2.77 10.98
N CYS A 179 23.10 -2.33 9.75
CA CYS A 179 23.91 -2.70 8.59
C CYS A 179 25.37 -2.27 8.77
N GLN A 180 25.61 -1.04 9.25
CA GLN A 180 26.95 -0.55 9.53
C GLN A 180 27.66 -1.28 10.68
N GLU A 181 26.93 -1.94 11.58
CA GLU A 181 27.50 -2.81 12.60
C GLU A 181 27.96 -4.13 11.97
N PHE A 182 27.14 -4.77 11.15
CA PHE A 182 27.51 -6.00 10.45
C PHE A 182 28.69 -5.79 9.47
N ASP A 183 28.70 -4.69 8.73
CA ASP A 183 29.81 -4.34 7.83
C ASP A 183 31.16 -4.23 8.57
N LYS A 184 31.15 -3.79 9.85
CA LYS A 184 32.38 -3.66 10.66
C LYS A 184 32.88 -4.99 11.19
N ASP A 185 31.97 -5.95 11.35
CA ASP A 185 32.26 -7.28 11.86
C ASP A 185 32.56 -8.28 10.72
N ASP A 186 32.70 -7.81 9.47
CA ASP A 186 32.89 -8.60 8.25
C ASP A 186 31.80 -9.68 8.03
N ASP A 187 30.55 -9.37 8.41
CA ASP A 187 29.38 -10.25 8.33
C ASP A 187 28.44 -9.81 7.18
N ASP A 188 28.83 -10.12 5.94
CA ASP A 188 28.12 -9.81 4.67
C ASP A 188 26.89 -10.71 4.38
#